data_AF-A0A9D4SYD4-F1
#
_entry.id   AF-A0A9D4SYD4-F1
#
_cell.length_a   1.000
_cell.length_b   1.000
_cell.length_c   1.000
_cell.angle_alpha   90.00
_cell.angle_beta   90.00
_cell.angle_gamma   90.00
#
_symmetry.space_group_name_H-M   'P 1'
#
loop_
_entity.id
_entity.type
_entity.pdbx_description
1 polymer ?
#
loop_
_entity_poly.entity_id
_entity_poly.type
_entity_poly.pdbx_seq_one_letter_code
_entity_poly.pdbx_strand_id
1 'polypeptide(L)'
;MDAFSCHGGLVLDEIKLSEHLNVKSSGDIEGFVDLGDHTTDQKGVLADHGMVVMFQPFTGSWTQILGVFASRGNVKAATLAKIIVESIVLSEQAGLYVDSNYSTKE
;
A
#
# COMPACT_ATOMS: atom_id res chain seq x y z
N MET A 1 10.30 -1.81 -21.83
CA MET A 1 11.08 -2.62 -20.88
C MET A 1 11.22 -4.00 -21.48
N ASP A 2 12.34 -4.69 -21.30
CA ASP A 2 12.38 -6.12 -21.62
C ASP A 2 11.45 -6.88 -20.67
N ALA A 3 10.92 -8.02 -21.10
CA ALA A 3 9.97 -8.79 -20.29
C ALA A 3 10.58 -9.23 -18.94
N PHE A 4 11.88 -9.50 -18.90
CA PHE A 4 12.61 -9.92 -17.69
C PHE A 4 12.68 -8.83 -16.61
N SER A 5 12.77 -7.57 -17.01
CA SER A 5 12.81 -6.39 -16.14
C SER A 5 11.45 -6.06 -15.53
N CYS A 6 10.37 -6.71 -16.02
CA CYS A 6 9.02 -6.59 -15.51
C CYS A 6 8.65 -7.70 -14.51
N HIS A 7 9.52 -8.69 -14.30
CA HIS A 7 9.36 -9.71 -13.27
C HIS A 7 9.92 -9.24 -11.93
N GLY A 8 9.14 -9.39 -10.86
CA GLY A 8 9.50 -8.88 -9.55
C GLY A 8 8.60 -9.35 -8.43
N GLY A 9 8.67 -8.65 -7.31
CA GLY A 9 7.84 -8.91 -6.15
C GLY A 9 7.21 -7.66 -5.56
N LEU A 10 6.13 -7.88 -4.82
CA LEU A 10 5.55 -6.86 -3.96
C LEU A 10 6.33 -6.78 -2.65
N VAL A 11 6.70 -5.57 -2.25
CA VAL A 11 7.29 -5.25 -0.96
C VAL A 11 6.27 -4.41 -0.19
N LEU A 12 5.93 -4.87 1.01
CA LEU A 12 5.00 -4.19 1.89
C LEU A 12 5.70 -3.83 3.18
N ASP A 13 5.51 -2.58 3.60
CA ASP A 13 6.04 -2.09 4.86
C ASP A 13 5.06 -1.14 5.55
N GLU A 14 5.15 -1.07 6.88
CA GLU A 14 4.34 -0.22 7.74
C GLU A 14 5.23 0.79 8.48
N ILE A 15 4.80 2.04 8.55
CA ILE A 15 5.54 3.14 9.19
C ILE A 15 4.65 3.77 10.25
N LYS A 16 5.18 3.94 11.47
CA LYS A 16 4.47 4.67 12.53
C LYS A 16 4.35 6.14 12.19
N LEU A 17 3.14 6.68 12.30
CA LEU A 17 2.85 8.10 12.10
C LEU A 17 2.42 8.74 13.42
N SER A 18 2.64 10.05 13.54
CA SER A 18 1.96 10.84 14.58
C SER A 18 0.54 11.15 14.12
N GLU A 19 -0.44 10.94 14.99
CA GLU A 19 -1.81 11.34 14.74
C GLU A 19 -1.86 12.85 14.50
N HIS A 20 -2.43 13.27 13.36
CA HIS A 20 -2.51 14.66 12.98
C HIS A 20 -3.71 14.89 12.07
N LEU A 21 -4.43 16.00 12.27
CA LEU A 21 -5.47 16.47 11.36
C LEU A 21 -5.01 17.72 10.63
N ASN A 22 -5.14 17.70 9.31
CA ASN A 22 -4.85 18.87 8.49
C ASN A 22 -6.06 19.20 7.62
N VAL A 23 -6.33 20.49 7.45
CA VAL A 23 -7.36 20.98 6.54
C VAL A 23 -6.64 21.53 5.32
N LYS A 24 -6.84 20.91 4.16
CA LYS A 24 -6.26 21.36 2.90
C LYS A 24 -6.88 22.69 2.48
N SER A 25 -6.19 23.41 1.61
CA SER A 25 -6.74 24.61 0.97
C SER A 25 -8.01 24.32 0.14
N SER A 26 -8.23 23.07 -0.27
CA SER A 26 -9.48 22.60 -0.90
C SER A 26 -10.66 22.50 0.07
N GLY A 27 -10.42 22.55 1.38
CA GLY A 27 -11.41 22.29 2.43
C GLY A 27 -11.49 20.83 2.87
N ASP A 28 -10.77 19.92 2.19
CA ASP A 28 -10.73 18.51 2.58
C ASP A 28 -9.93 18.32 3.87
N ILE A 29 -10.42 17.45 4.74
CA ILE A 29 -9.74 17.09 5.98
C ILE A 29 -8.99 15.77 5.76
N GLU A 30 -7.69 15.78 6.03
CA GLU A 30 -6.83 14.59 6.00
C GLU A 30 -6.35 14.21 7.41
N GLY A 31 -5.87 12.98 7.56
CA GLY A 31 -5.39 12.43 8.84
C GLY A 31 -6.21 11.27 9.40
N PHE A 32 -7.25 10.86 8.68
CA PHE A 32 -8.08 9.71 9.04
C PHE A 32 -7.59 8.41 8.40
N VAL A 33 -8.03 7.28 8.94
CA VAL A 33 -7.85 5.95 8.35
C VAL A 33 -8.45 5.93 6.95
N ASP A 34 -7.62 5.48 6.00
CA ASP A 34 -7.96 5.30 4.59
C ASP A 34 -7.22 4.08 4.03
N LEU A 35 -7.95 2.97 3.93
CA LEU A 35 -7.53 1.72 3.30
C LEU A 35 -8.20 1.54 1.92
N GLY A 36 -8.59 2.64 1.27
CA GLY A 36 -9.37 2.65 0.04
C GLY A 36 -10.75 2.00 0.22
N ASP A 37 -11.17 1.21 -0.77
CA ASP A 37 -12.45 0.48 -0.77
C ASP A 37 -12.56 -0.57 0.34
N HIS A 38 -11.43 -0.90 0.98
CA HIS A 38 -11.39 -1.85 2.10
C HIS A 38 -11.58 -1.19 3.47
N THR A 39 -11.84 0.12 3.52
CA THR A 39 -12.14 0.86 4.75
C THR A 39 -13.54 0.52 5.26
N THR A 40 -13.65 -0.40 6.23
CA THR A 40 -14.94 -0.78 6.83
C THR A 40 -15.32 0.12 8.01
N ASP A 41 -14.76 -0.14 9.18
CA ASP A 41 -15.34 0.27 10.47
C ASP A 41 -14.59 1.43 11.14
N GLN A 42 -13.60 1.99 10.45
CA GLN A 42 -12.67 2.99 11.00
C GLN A 42 -12.78 4.35 10.30
N LYS A 43 -13.87 4.59 9.57
CA LYS A 43 -14.12 5.89 8.94
C LYS A 43 -14.22 6.98 10.02
N GLY A 44 -13.44 8.04 9.86
CA GLY A 44 -13.37 9.16 10.82
C GLY A 44 -12.48 8.91 12.04
N VAL A 45 -11.76 7.79 12.10
CA VAL A 45 -10.74 7.52 13.13
C VAL A 45 -9.39 8.07 12.65
N LEU A 46 -8.61 8.68 13.55
CA LEU A 46 -7.27 9.18 13.21
C LEU A 46 -6.32 8.02 12.89
N ALA A 47 -5.62 8.15 11.77
CA ALA A 47 -4.56 7.24 11.39
C ALA A 47 -3.31 7.51 12.23
N ASP A 48 -2.62 6.43 12.59
CA ASP A 48 -1.37 6.46 13.34
C ASP A 48 -0.29 5.55 12.73
N HIS A 49 -0.58 4.95 11.57
CA HIS A 49 0.37 4.20 10.75
C HIS A 49 0.11 4.48 9.26
N GLY A 50 1.15 4.40 8.45
CA GLY A 50 1.08 4.39 6.99
C GLY A 50 1.56 3.05 6.48
N MET A 51 0.84 2.47 5.53
CA MET A 51 1.25 1.24 4.85
C MET A 51 1.57 1.56 3.39
N VAL A 52 2.71 1.07 2.90
CA VAL A 52 3.14 1.25 1.51
C VAL A 52 3.23 -0.11 0.83
N VAL A 53 2.65 -0.21 -0.36
CA VAL A 53 2.81 -1.37 -1.25
C VAL A 53 3.64 -0.91 -2.44
N MET A 54 4.77 -1.58 -2.67
CA MET A 54 5.73 -1.25 -3.70
C MET A 54 6.01 -2.47 -4.58
N PHE A 55 6.25 -2.25 -5.86
CA PHE A 55 6.83 -3.25 -6.76
C PHE A 55 8.34 -3.06 -6.86
N GLN A 56 9.07 -4.17 -6.70
CA GLN A 56 10.52 -4.25 -6.90
C GLN A 56 10.81 -5.33 -7.94
N PRO A 57 11.35 -4.99 -9.13
CA PRO A 57 11.82 -5.96 -10.10
C PRO A 57 13.02 -6.75 -9.56
N PHE A 58 13.19 -7.99 -10.02
CA PHE A 58 14.39 -8.79 -9.71
C PHE A 58 15.61 -8.33 -10.49
N THR A 59 15.40 -7.74 -11.67
CA THR A 59 16.45 -7.21 -12.52
C THR A 59 16.19 -5.73 -12.80
N GLY A 60 17.19 -4.90 -12.54
CA GLY A 60 17.06 -3.44 -12.58
C GLY A 60 17.05 -2.79 -11.19
N SER A 61 17.24 -1.48 -11.17
CA SER A 61 17.42 -0.68 -9.94
C SER A 61 16.28 0.34 -9.75
N TRP A 62 15.09 0.01 -10.24
CA TRP A 62 13.91 0.86 -10.13
C TRP A 62 12.91 0.26 -9.15
N THR A 63 12.05 1.10 -8.60
CA THR A 63 10.93 0.70 -7.76
C THR A 63 9.71 1.55 -8.09
N GLN A 64 8.52 1.03 -7.82
CA GLN A 64 7.29 1.77 -8.04
C GLN A 64 6.36 1.61 -6.84
N ILE A 65 5.93 2.72 -6.25
CA ILE A 65 4.84 2.71 -5.26
C ILE A 65 3.54 2.43 -6.01
N LEU A 66 2.84 1.37 -5.59
CA LEU A 66 1.56 0.96 -6.15
C LEU A 66 0.38 1.47 -5.31
N GLY A 67 0.57 1.52 -3.99
CA GLY A 67 -0.47 1.98 -3.06
C GLY A 67 0.13 2.53 -1.78
N VAL A 68 -0.52 3.57 -1.25
CA VAL A 68 -0.23 4.12 0.06
C VAL A 68 -1.54 4.23 0.82
N PHE A 69 -1.55 3.71 2.04
CA PHE A 69 -2.75 3.61 2.86
C PHE A 69 -2.48 4.19 4.23
N ALA A 70 -3.49 4.79 4.84
CA ALA A 70 -3.46 5.28 6.21
C ALA A 70 -4.24 4.30 7.09
N SER A 71 -3.62 3.78 8.14
CA SER A 71 -4.25 2.82 9.05
C SER A 71 -4.19 3.28 10.51
N ARG A 72 -5.02 2.65 11.33
CA ARG A 72 -4.88 2.72 12.78
C ARG A 72 -4.41 1.38 13.30
N GLY A 73 -3.21 1.35 13.87
CA GLY A 73 -2.46 0.13 14.10
C GLY A 73 -2.09 -0.60 12.81
N ASN A 74 -1.56 -1.81 12.98
CA ASN A 74 -1.25 -2.72 11.89
C ASN A 74 -2.52 -3.11 11.13
N VAL A 75 -2.40 -3.26 9.82
CA VAL A 75 -3.54 -3.66 8.98
C VAL A 75 -3.92 -5.10 9.29
N LYS A 76 -5.22 -5.33 9.59
CA LYS A 76 -5.73 -6.68 9.88
C LYS A 76 -5.45 -7.63 8.72
N ALA A 77 -5.03 -8.85 9.03
CA ALA A 77 -4.62 -9.85 8.03
C ALA A 77 -5.63 -10.06 6.88
N ALA A 78 -6.94 -10.09 7.18
CA ALA A 78 -7.98 -10.24 6.17
C ALA A 78 -8.07 -9.04 5.21
N THR A 79 -7.86 -7.82 5.71
CA THR A 79 -7.84 -6.60 4.90
C THR A 79 -6.55 -6.52 4.10
N LEU A 80 -5.41 -6.82 4.72
CA LEU A 80 -4.10 -6.86 4.08
C LEU A 80 -4.08 -7.85 2.90
N ALA A 81 -4.66 -9.04 3.07
CA ALA A 81 -4.76 -10.03 2.00
C ALA A 81 -5.54 -9.51 0.79
N LYS A 82 -6.63 -8.76 1.00
CA LYS A 82 -7.40 -8.14 -0.10
C LYS A 82 -6.57 -7.11 -0.85
N ILE A 83 -5.88 -6.25 -0.12
CA ILE A 83 -4.99 -5.22 -0.70
C ILE A 83 -3.87 -5.87 -1.52
N ILE A 84 -3.25 -6.94 -1.01
CA ILE A 84 -2.22 -7.70 -1.74
C ILE A 84 -2.79 -8.29 -3.03
N VAL A 85 -3.92 -8.98 -2.96
CA VAL A 85 -4.54 -9.62 -4.14
C VAL A 85 -4.90 -8.58 -5.19
N GLU A 86 -5.50 -7.46 -4.79
CA GLU A 86 -5.82 -6.37 -5.71
C GLU A 86 -4.56 -5.76 -6.34
N SER A 87 -3.51 -5.56 -5.54
CA SER A 87 -2.22 -5.06 -6.04
C SER A 87 -1.61 -5.99 -7.07
N ILE A 88 -1.69 -7.31 -6.87
CA ILE A 88 -1.23 -8.32 -7.84
C ILE A 88 -2.04 -8.19 -9.13
N VAL A 89 -3.37 -8.22 -9.04
CA VAL A 89 -4.25 -8.17 -10.23
C VAL A 89 -3.99 -6.91 -11.06
N LEU A 90 -3.88 -5.74 -10.41
CA LEU A 90 -3.64 -4.48 -11.11
C LEU A 90 -2.22 -4.40 -11.69
N SER A 91 -1.22 -4.95 -11.01
CA SER A 91 0.17 -5.02 -11.50
C SER A 91 0.26 -5.87 -12.76
N GLU A 92 -0.32 -7.07 -12.74
CA GLU A 92 -0.33 -8.00 -13.87
C GLU A 92 -1.05 -7.40 -15.09
N GLN A 93 -2.19 -6.72 -14.87
CA GLN A 93 -2.90 -6.00 -15.92
C GLN A 93 -2.08 -4.85 -16.53
N ALA A 94 -1.20 -4.23 -15.75
CA ALA A 94 -0.29 -3.18 -16.20
C ALA A 94 0.98 -3.72 -16.86
N GLY A 95 1.18 -5.05 -16.90
CA GLY A 95 2.37 -5.70 -17.47
C GLY A 95 3.54 -5.84 -16.49
N LEU A 96 3.28 -5.75 -15.18
CA LEU A 96 4.23 -6.08 -14.12
C LEU A 96 3.91 -7.49 -13.60
N TYR A 97 4.85 -8.41 -13.77
CA TYR A 97 4.69 -9.82 -13.40
C TYR A 97 5.13 -10.02 -11.94
N VAL A 98 4.18 -10.40 -11.09
CA VAL A 98 4.39 -10.56 -9.66
C VAL A 98 4.64 -12.03 -9.33
N ASP A 99 5.91 -12.38 -9.13
CA ASP A 99 6.35 -13.74 -8.84
C ASP A 99 6.52 -14.01 -7.34
N SER A 100 6.54 -12.95 -6.51
CA SER A 100 6.68 -13.06 -5.06
C SER A 100 6.06 -11.88 -4.31
N ASN A 101 5.79 -12.07 -3.02
CA ASN A 101 5.37 -11.00 -2.13
C ASN A 101 6.11 -11.14 -0.79
N TYR A 102 6.75 -10.05 -0.35
CA TYR A 102 7.53 -9.96 0.87
C TYR A 102 6.94 -8.88 1.78
N SER A 103 6.79 -9.21 3.06
CA SER A 103 6.39 -8.27 4.09
C SER A 103 7.43 -8.29 5.19
N THR A 104 7.99 -7.13 5.50
CA THR A 104 8.81 -6.91 6.68
C THR A 104 7.89 -6.96 7.89
N LYS A 105 7.80 -8.12 8.53
CA LYS A 105 7.24 -8.18 9.89
C LYS A 105 8.30 -7.66 10.84
N GLU A 106 8.10 -6.47 11.38
CA GLU A 106 8.62 -6.12 12.71
C GLU A 106 7.70 -6.65 13.81
#